data_AF-A0AAN7DHQ1-F1
#
_entry.id   AF-A0AAN7DHQ1-F1
#
_cell.length_a   1.000
_cell.length_b   1.000
_cell.length_c   1.000
_cell.angle_alpha   90.00
_cell.angle_beta   90.00
_cell.angle_gamma   90.00
#
_symmetry.space_group_name_H-M   'P 1'
#
loop_
_entity.id
_entity.type
_entity.pdbx_description
1 polymer ?
#
loop_
_entity_poly.entity_id
_entity_poly.type
_entity_poly.pdbx_seq_one_letter_code
_entity_poly.pdbx_strand_id
1 'polypeptide(L)'
;MWKLYYQVNKSGLTDKFKTERKKTKKEENMSLWQIIARFMAEIDIVGSILLVAGLYLILLPLVLALPSWGGWTSPTTLATLCSVSRKFSAATAFMIGRGYNIAYIVCEALVGYVMKRFRVWRPFVSSGVALTMLDVGLMIPARQPSSSTAFLVISQTIAGMGFGFLYTRLCW
;
A
#
# COMPACT_ATOMS: atom_id res chain seq x y z
N MET A 1 10.38 32.71 50.36
CA MET A 1 10.40 31.25 50.06
C MET A 1 9.04 30.57 50.28
N TRP A 2 8.37 30.73 51.43
CA TRP A 2 7.11 30.02 51.74
C TRP A 2 5.91 30.34 50.81
N LYS A 3 5.74 31.62 50.42
CA LYS A 3 4.65 32.04 49.50
C LYS A 3 4.74 31.38 48.11
N LEU A 4 5.96 31.20 47.60
CA LEU A 4 6.22 30.55 46.31
C LEU A 4 5.89 29.06 46.37
N TYR A 5 6.32 28.38 47.45
CA TYR A 5 5.99 26.97 47.66
C TYR A 5 4.48 26.72 47.73
N TYR A 6 3.76 27.60 48.42
CA TYR A 6 2.30 27.52 48.55
C TYR A 6 1.57 27.71 47.20
N GLN A 7 2.00 28.67 46.38
CA GLN A 7 1.41 28.92 45.05
C GLN A 7 1.66 27.75 44.09
N VAL A 8 2.87 27.19 44.11
CA VAL A 8 3.23 26.04 43.27
C VAL A 8 2.37 24.82 43.62
N ASN A 9 2.18 24.52 44.91
CA ASN A 9 1.36 23.37 45.31
C ASN A 9 -0.13 23.58 45.01
N LYS A 10 -0.65 24.80 45.15
CA LYS A 10 -2.06 25.13 44.81
C LYS A 10 -2.35 25.02 43.31
N SER A 11 -1.36 25.26 42.46
CA SER A 11 -1.50 25.16 41.00
C SER A 11 -1.47 23.73 40.45
N GLY A 12 -1.26 22.70 41.29
CA GLY A 12 -1.13 21.30 40.88
C GLY A 12 0.07 21.04 39.97
N LEU A 13 0.98 22.01 39.88
CA LEU A 13 2.08 22.04 38.92
C LEU A 13 3.13 20.97 39.28
N THR A 14 3.33 20.72 40.56
CA THR A 14 4.16 19.62 41.09
C THR A 14 3.68 18.24 40.64
N ASP A 15 2.37 18.02 40.60
CA ASP A 15 1.78 16.76 40.16
C ASP A 15 1.86 16.60 38.63
N LYS A 16 1.70 17.70 37.88
CA LYS A 16 1.96 17.71 36.43
C LYS A 16 3.41 17.35 36.12
N PHE A 17 4.38 17.98 36.79
CA PHE A 17 5.80 17.66 36.60
C PHE A 17 6.16 16.22 36.99
N LYS A 18 5.59 15.68 38.08
CA LYS A 18 5.79 14.27 38.46
C LYS A 18 5.22 13.30 37.42
N THR A 19 4.05 13.60 36.87
CA THR A 19 3.40 12.77 35.85
C THR A 19 4.16 12.77 34.54
N GLU A 20 4.60 13.95 34.08
CA GLU A 20 5.42 14.09 32.87
C GLU A 20 6.76 13.39 33.04
N ARG A 21 7.48 13.57 34.16
CA ARG A 21 8.73 12.81 34.41
C ARG A 21 8.51 11.30 34.48
N LYS A 22 7.37 10.84 35.02
CA LYS A 22 7.03 9.41 35.04
C LYS A 22 6.77 8.86 33.63
N LYS A 23 6.13 9.62 32.75
CA LYS A 23 5.94 9.25 31.34
C LYS A 23 7.27 9.17 30.60
N THR A 24 8.10 10.22 30.70
CA THR A 24 9.41 10.24 30.03
C THR A 24 10.31 9.10 30.50
N LYS A 25 10.36 8.84 31.82
CA LYS A 25 11.18 7.76 32.38
C LYS A 25 10.66 6.37 32.06
N LYS A 26 9.34 6.24 31.85
CA LYS A 26 8.70 5.02 31.36
C LYS A 26 9.00 4.82 29.88
N GLU A 27 8.96 5.88 29.07
CA GLU A 27 9.34 5.84 27.65
C GLU A 27 10.82 5.52 27.44
N GLU A 28 11.71 6.07 28.26
CA GLU A 28 13.15 5.76 28.27
C GLU A 28 13.44 4.30 28.65
N ASN A 29 12.66 3.70 29.56
CA ASN A 29 12.82 2.31 29.97
C ASN A 29 12.01 1.33 29.11
N MET A 30 11.25 1.80 28.12
CA MET A 30 10.63 0.91 27.14
C MET A 30 11.72 0.38 26.23
N SER A 31 12.08 -0.89 26.46
CA SER A 31 12.97 -1.63 25.60
C SER A 31 12.52 -1.52 24.15
N LEU A 32 13.45 -1.30 23.22
CA LEU A 32 13.19 -1.21 21.78
C LEU A 32 12.37 -2.39 21.26
N TRP A 33 12.51 -3.56 21.90
CA TRP A 33 11.70 -4.74 21.62
C TRP A 33 10.21 -4.56 21.89
N GLN A 34 9.82 -3.81 22.92
CA GLN A 34 8.42 -3.52 23.22
C GLN A 34 7.81 -2.54 22.22
N ILE A 35 8.61 -1.58 21.74
CA ILE A 35 8.20 -0.65 20.70
C ILE A 35 8.02 -1.41 19.39
N ILE A 36 8.99 -2.24 19.00
CA ILE A 36 8.92 -3.08 17.81
C ILE A 36 7.76 -4.09 17.89
N ALA A 37 7.55 -4.75 19.02
CA ALA A 37 6.46 -5.70 19.21
C ALA A 37 5.08 -5.02 19.18
N ARG A 38 4.94 -3.82 19.77
CA ARG A 38 3.71 -3.02 19.65
C ARG A 38 3.46 -2.58 18.21
N PHE A 39 4.50 -2.13 17.51
CA PHE A 39 4.40 -1.78 16.10
C PHE A 39 4.00 -2.99 15.23
N MET A 40 4.58 -4.17 15.48
CA MET A 40 4.19 -5.40 14.78
C MET A 40 2.73 -5.80 15.05
N ALA A 41 2.29 -5.72 16.30
CA ALA A 41 0.92 -6.06 16.68
C ALA A 41 -0.12 -5.05 16.18
N GLU A 42 0.24 -3.77 16.07
CA GLU A 42 -0.69 -2.72 15.65
C GLU A 42 -0.78 -2.55 14.13
N ILE A 43 0.23 -3.00 13.39
CA ILE A 43 0.25 -2.98 11.92
C ILE A 43 -0.35 -4.28 11.33
N ASP A 44 -0.61 -5.32 12.14
CA ASP A 44 -1.01 -6.65 11.67
C ASP A 44 -0.10 -7.17 10.54
N ILE A 45 1.20 -7.11 10.82
CA ILE A 45 2.25 -7.53 9.86
C ILE A 45 2.14 -9.03 9.58
N VAL A 46 1.78 -9.82 10.59
CA VAL A 46 1.68 -11.27 10.46
C VAL A 46 0.53 -11.65 9.54
N GLY A 47 -0.66 -11.03 9.70
CA GLY A 47 -1.79 -11.23 8.80
C GLY A 47 -1.47 -10.81 7.36
N SER A 48 -0.81 -9.67 7.20
CA SER A 48 -0.41 -9.14 5.88
C SER A 48 0.59 -10.06 5.18
N ILE A 49 1.61 -10.54 5.89
CA ILE A 49 2.60 -11.49 5.36
C ILE A 49 1.94 -12.83 5.01
N LEU A 50 1.04 -13.32 5.85
CA LEU A 50 0.33 -14.58 5.62
C LEU A 50 -0.57 -14.51 4.37
N LEU A 51 -1.26 -13.38 4.18
CA LEU A 51 -2.08 -13.15 2.98
C LEU A 51 -1.23 -13.06 1.71
N VAL A 52 -0.11 -12.34 1.76
CA VAL A 52 0.82 -12.22 0.62
C VAL A 52 1.45 -13.57 0.29
N ALA A 53 1.90 -14.33 1.29
CA ALA A 53 2.49 -15.65 1.10
C ALA A 53 1.48 -16.67 0.54
N GLY A 54 0.24 -16.67 1.06
CA GLY A 54 -0.84 -17.52 0.56
C GLY A 54 -1.21 -17.19 -0.89
N LEU A 55 -1.30 -15.90 -1.22
CA LEU A 55 -1.55 -15.46 -2.59
C LEU A 55 -0.38 -15.83 -3.52
N TYR A 56 0.87 -15.68 -3.07
CA TYR A 56 2.05 -16.09 -3.83
C TYR A 56 2.05 -17.58 -4.16
N LEU A 57 1.70 -18.44 -3.20
CA LEU A 57 1.62 -19.89 -3.42
C LEU A 57 0.58 -20.29 -4.47
N ILE A 58 -0.51 -19.51 -4.60
CA ILE A 58 -1.53 -19.72 -5.65
C ILE A 58 -1.06 -19.13 -7.00
N LEU A 59 -0.38 -17.98 -6.97
CA LEU A 59 0.04 -17.26 -8.17
C LEU A 59 1.27 -17.90 -8.84
N LEU A 60 2.17 -18.51 -8.08
CA LEU A 60 3.42 -19.11 -8.56
C LEU A 60 3.22 -20.18 -9.64
N PRO A 61 2.33 -21.19 -9.46
CA PRO A 61 2.03 -22.17 -10.51
C PRO A 61 1.27 -21.55 -11.70
N LEU A 62 0.42 -20.53 -11.46
CA LEU A 62 -0.33 -19.85 -12.53
C LEU A 62 0.57 -18.93 -13.40
N VAL A 63 1.66 -18.41 -12.83
CA VAL A 63 2.67 -17.60 -13.52
C VAL A 63 3.70 -18.47 -14.23
N LEU A 64 4.16 -19.57 -13.61
CA LEU A 64 5.15 -20.47 -14.22
C LEU A 64 4.59 -21.31 -15.38
N ALA A 65 3.27 -21.52 -15.44
CA ALA A 65 2.63 -22.21 -16.55
C ALA A 65 2.65 -21.44 -17.87
N LEU A 66 3.06 -20.15 -17.87
CA LEU A 66 3.26 -19.34 -19.07
C LEU A 66 4.75 -18.96 -19.14
N PRO A 67 5.41 -19.09 -20.30
CA PRO A 67 6.85 -18.92 -20.42
C PRO A 67 7.30 -17.54 -19.92
N SER A 68 8.57 -17.45 -19.51
CA SER A 68 9.20 -16.31 -18.84
C SER A 68 9.03 -14.98 -19.58
N TRP A 69 8.10 -14.13 -19.14
CA TRP A 69 8.03 -12.73 -19.57
C TRP A 69 7.77 -11.84 -18.36
N GLY A 70 8.51 -10.74 -18.26
CA GLY A 70 8.44 -9.77 -17.16
C GLY A 70 7.00 -9.42 -16.84
N GLY A 71 6.68 -9.32 -15.55
CA GLY A 71 5.32 -9.45 -15.01
C GLY A 71 4.21 -8.60 -15.66
N TRP A 72 2.99 -8.74 -15.16
CA TRP A 72 1.75 -8.21 -15.77
C TRP A 72 1.68 -6.68 -15.96
N THR A 73 2.61 -5.93 -15.38
CA THR A 73 2.80 -4.49 -15.59
C THR A 73 3.61 -4.18 -16.86
N SER A 74 4.27 -5.19 -17.45
CA SER A 74 5.07 -5.02 -18.65
C SER A 74 4.18 -4.90 -19.89
N PRO A 75 4.31 -3.81 -20.66
CA PRO A 75 3.58 -3.64 -21.93
C PRO A 75 3.87 -4.75 -22.94
N THR A 76 5.06 -5.36 -22.87
CA THR A 76 5.48 -6.43 -23.79
C THR A 76 4.71 -7.73 -23.56
N THR A 77 4.42 -8.07 -22.31
CA THR A 77 3.65 -9.27 -21.93
C THR A 77 2.17 -9.13 -22.28
N LEU A 78 1.62 -7.94 -22.14
CA LEU A 78 0.26 -7.63 -22.63
C LEU A 78 0.21 -7.64 -24.17
N ALA A 79 1.26 -7.15 -24.85
CA ALA A 79 1.33 -7.13 -26.31
C ALA A 79 1.38 -8.53 -26.91
N THR A 80 2.22 -9.41 -26.38
CA THR A 80 2.31 -10.81 -26.84
C THR A 80 1.01 -11.58 -26.54
N LEU A 81 0.40 -11.37 -25.38
CA LEU A 81 -0.89 -12.00 -25.04
C LEU A 81 -2.01 -11.54 -25.99
N CYS A 82 -2.11 -10.23 -26.26
CA CYS A 82 -3.13 -9.68 -27.15
C CYS A 82 -2.90 -10.08 -28.62
N SER A 83 -1.65 -10.17 -29.07
CA SER A 83 -1.32 -10.60 -30.43
C SER A 83 -1.65 -12.08 -30.65
N VAL A 84 -1.36 -12.95 -29.68
CA VAL A 84 -1.62 -14.40 -29.77
C VAL A 84 -3.10 -14.72 -29.57
N SER A 85 -3.74 -14.12 -28.56
CA SER A 85 -5.10 -14.52 -28.15
C SER A 85 -6.21 -13.85 -28.96
N ARG A 86 -6.00 -12.61 -29.40
CA ARG A 86 -7.05 -11.76 -29.98
C ARG A 86 -6.67 -11.14 -31.34
N LYS A 87 -5.49 -11.46 -31.88
CA LYS A 87 -4.94 -10.87 -33.12
C LYS A 87 -4.96 -9.32 -33.13
N PHE A 88 -4.87 -8.70 -31.96
CA PHE A 88 -4.83 -7.23 -31.85
C PHE A 88 -3.45 -6.69 -32.24
N SER A 89 -3.43 -5.48 -32.81
CA SER A 89 -2.19 -4.75 -33.12
C SER A 89 -1.43 -4.40 -31.84
N ALA A 90 -0.10 -4.53 -31.88
CA ALA A 90 0.80 -4.25 -30.75
C ALA A 90 0.64 -2.83 -30.17
N ALA A 91 0.18 -1.88 -31.00
CA ALA A 91 -0.11 -0.51 -30.58
C ALA A 91 -1.19 -0.45 -29.47
N THR A 92 -2.28 -1.22 -29.61
CA THR A 92 -3.39 -1.22 -28.64
C THR A 92 -2.94 -1.74 -27.28
N ALA A 93 -2.13 -2.80 -27.25
CA ALA A 93 -1.61 -3.35 -26.01
C ALA A 93 -0.60 -2.42 -25.33
N PHE A 94 0.22 -1.71 -26.10
CA PHE A 94 1.11 -0.69 -25.56
C PHE A 94 0.33 0.46 -24.94
N MET A 95 -0.75 0.93 -25.58
CA MET A 95 -1.63 1.96 -25.02
C MET A 95 -2.28 1.51 -23.69
N ILE A 96 -2.71 0.25 -23.60
CA ILE A 96 -3.24 -0.32 -22.36
C ILE A 96 -2.17 -0.32 -21.25
N GLY A 97 -0.93 -0.73 -21.57
CA GLY A 97 0.19 -0.69 -20.62
C GLY A 97 0.62 0.73 -20.23
N ARG A 98 0.43 1.73 -21.10
CA ARG A 98 0.66 3.14 -20.73
C ARG A 98 -0.41 3.70 -19.80
N GLY A 99 -1.62 3.15 -19.81
CA GLY A 99 -2.70 3.50 -18.88
C GLY A 99 -2.29 3.32 -17.41
N TYR A 100 -1.55 2.24 -17.11
CA TYR A 100 -0.96 1.99 -15.79
C TYR A 100 -0.08 3.17 -15.33
N ASN A 101 0.84 3.62 -16.18
CA ASN A 101 1.81 4.67 -15.83
C ASN A 101 1.12 6.02 -15.57
N ILE A 102 0.08 6.35 -16.36
CA ILE A 102 -0.68 7.59 -16.18
C ILE A 102 -1.48 7.54 -14.86
N ALA A 103 -2.19 6.43 -14.62
CA ALA A 103 -2.95 6.23 -13.40
C ALA A 103 -2.06 6.27 -12.15
N TYR A 104 -0.87 5.66 -12.23
CA TYR A 104 0.13 5.66 -11.18
C TYR A 104 0.58 7.08 -10.81
N ILE A 105 1.05 7.87 -11.79
CA ILE A 105 1.57 9.23 -11.54
C ILE A 105 0.47 10.15 -10.98
N VAL A 106 -0.75 10.08 -11.53
CA VAL A 106 -1.87 10.92 -11.10
C VAL A 106 -2.30 10.57 -9.68
N CYS A 107 -2.43 9.27 -9.38
CA CYS A 107 -2.84 8.83 -8.05
C CYS A 107 -1.75 9.10 -7.00
N GLU A 108 -0.48 8.91 -7.34
CA GLU A 108 0.65 9.22 -6.44
C GLU A 108 0.67 10.70 -6.05
N ALA A 109 0.49 11.61 -7.01
CA ALA A 109 0.44 13.04 -6.75
C ALA A 109 -0.76 13.44 -5.86
N LEU A 110 -1.95 12.89 -6.15
CA LEU A 110 -3.16 13.15 -5.38
C LEU A 110 -3.06 12.62 -3.96
N VAL A 111 -2.61 11.38 -3.78
CA VAL A 111 -2.48 10.76 -2.46
C VAL A 111 -1.38 11.45 -1.66
N GLY A 112 -0.27 11.86 -2.29
CA GLY A 112 0.77 12.65 -1.65
C GLY A 112 0.26 13.99 -1.13
N TYR A 113 -0.57 14.68 -1.93
CA TYR A 113 -1.23 15.91 -1.51
C TYR A 113 -2.19 15.69 -0.34
N VAL A 114 -3.02 14.63 -0.41
CA VAL A 114 -3.99 14.29 0.63
C VAL A 114 -3.29 13.87 1.95
N MET A 115 -2.21 13.09 1.87
CA MET A 115 -1.43 12.71 3.06
C MET A 115 -0.77 13.92 3.74
N LYS A 116 -0.29 14.90 2.96
CA LYS A 116 0.21 16.17 3.51
C LYS A 116 -0.88 16.94 4.26
N ARG A 117 -2.14 16.85 3.80
CA ARG A 117 -3.27 17.56 4.42
C ARG A 117 -3.77 16.89 5.70
N PHE A 118 -3.89 15.56 5.73
CA PHE A 118 -4.54 14.86 6.84
C PHE A 118 -3.56 14.22 7.84
N ARG A 119 -2.26 14.10 7.52
CA ARG A 119 -1.22 13.43 8.34
C ARG A 119 -1.58 12.00 8.81
N VAL A 120 -2.61 11.39 8.22
CA VAL A 120 -3.01 10.01 8.46
C VAL A 120 -2.56 9.18 7.26
N TRP A 121 -1.72 8.18 7.49
CA TRP A 121 -1.12 7.33 6.45
C TRP A 121 -1.67 5.90 6.49
N ARG A 122 -2.10 5.43 7.66
CA ARG A 122 -2.57 4.06 7.91
C ARG A 122 -3.72 3.59 7.01
N PRO A 123 -4.84 4.35 6.85
CA PRO A 123 -5.95 3.90 6.01
C PRO A 123 -5.58 3.90 4.52
N PHE A 124 -4.73 4.81 4.07
CA PHE A 124 -4.30 4.89 2.67
C PHE A 124 -3.48 3.67 2.23
N VAL A 125 -2.62 3.15 3.11
CA VAL A 125 -1.85 1.93 2.86
C VAL A 125 -2.77 0.72 2.77
N SER A 126 -3.70 0.58 3.72
CA SER A 126 -4.68 -0.52 3.72
C SER A 126 -5.59 -0.49 2.49
N SER A 127 -6.05 0.70 2.08
CA SER A 127 -6.84 0.84 0.84
C SER A 127 -6.02 0.51 -0.41
N GLY A 128 -4.72 0.85 -0.44
CA GLY A 128 -3.83 0.52 -1.55
C GLY A 128 -3.63 -1.00 -1.71
N VAL A 129 -3.37 -1.71 -0.61
CA VAL A 129 -3.26 -3.18 -0.61
C VAL A 129 -4.57 -3.82 -1.09
N ALA A 130 -5.71 -3.38 -0.57
CA ALA A 130 -7.01 -3.89 -0.99
C ALA A 130 -7.30 -3.66 -2.48
N LEU A 131 -6.95 -2.49 -3.03
CA LEU A 131 -7.09 -2.20 -4.46
C LEU A 131 -6.23 -3.13 -5.33
N THR A 132 -4.97 -3.38 -4.93
CA THR A 132 -4.09 -4.29 -5.67
C THR A 132 -4.58 -5.74 -5.64
N MET A 133 -5.20 -6.18 -4.53
CA MET A 133 -5.81 -7.51 -4.45
C MET A 133 -7.06 -7.63 -5.33
N LEU A 134 -7.89 -6.58 -5.36
CA LEU A 134 -9.06 -6.53 -6.24
C LEU A 134 -8.64 -6.59 -7.72
N ASP A 135 -7.57 -5.91 -8.10
CA ASP A 135 -7.01 -5.95 -9.45
C ASP A 135 -6.62 -7.38 -9.88
N VAL A 136 -5.82 -8.08 -9.08
CA VAL A 136 -5.41 -9.46 -9.40
C VAL A 136 -6.63 -10.38 -9.54
N GLY A 137 -7.66 -10.19 -8.72
CA GLY A 137 -8.94 -10.91 -8.83
C GLY A 137 -9.69 -10.60 -10.14
N LEU A 138 -9.67 -9.35 -10.60
CA LEU A 138 -10.29 -8.92 -11.85
C LEU A 138 -9.54 -9.42 -13.09
N MET A 139 -8.24 -9.68 -12.98
CA MET A 139 -7.41 -10.17 -14.09
C MET A 139 -7.64 -11.65 -14.43
N ILE A 140 -8.17 -12.46 -13.50
CA ILE A 140 -8.46 -13.89 -13.72
C ILE A 140 -9.52 -14.09 -14.83
N PRO A 141 -10.72 -13.46 -14.78
CA PRO A 141 -11.70 -13.58 -15.87
C PRO A 141 -11.27 -12.87 -17.16
N ALA A 142 -10.44 -11.82 -17.06
CA ALA A 142 -9.94 -11.07 -18.21
C ALA A 142 -9.04 -11.89 -19.15
N ARG A 143 -8.55 -13.07 -18.71
CA ARG A 143 -7.75 -14.00 -19.52
C ARG A 143 -8.54 -14.76 -20.58
N GLN A 144 -9.88 -14.84 -20.49
CA GLN A 144 -10.65 -15.57 -21.51
C GLN A 144 -10.72 -14.78 -22.83
N PRO A 145 -10.56 -15.46 -23.99
CA PRO A 145 -10.52 -14.80 -25.31
C PRO A 145 -11.85 -14.14 -25.71
N SER A 146 -12.98 -14.54 -25.12
CA SER A 146 -14.31 -13.95 -25.35
C SER A 146 -14.61 -12.69 -24.51
N SER A 147 -13.77 -12.35 -23.52
CA SER A 147 -14.02 -11.21 -22.63
C SER A 147 -13.61 -9.87 -23.24
N SER A 148 -14.38 -8.83 -22.90
CA SER A 148 -14.17 -7.45 -23.37
C SER A 148 -12.81 -6.89 -22.94
N THR A 149 -12.14 -6.18 -23.85
CA THR A 149 -10.87 -5.47 -23.62
C THR A 149 -10.99 -4.41 -22.51
N ALA A 150 -12.21 -3.97 -22.19
CA ALA A 150 -12.49 -3.04 -21.09
C ALA A 150 -12.04 -3.59 -19.73
N PHE A 151 -12.18 -4.89 -19.47
CA PHE A 151 -11.75 -5.48 -18.19
C PHE A 151 -10.25 -5.33 -17.95
N LEU A 152 -9.44 -5.45 -19.01
CA LEU A 152 -8.00 -5.23 -18.93
C LEU A 152 -7.67 -3.76 -18.65
N VAL A 153 -8.34 -2.82 -19.31
CA VAL A 153 -8.12 -1.37 -19.09
C VAL A 153 -8.48 -0.97 -17.66
N ILE A 154 -9.60 -1.49 -17.16
CA ILE A 154 -10.07 -1.25 -15.80
C ILE A 154 -9.07 -1.83 -14.78
N SER A 155 -8.60 -3.06 -14.99
CA SER A 155 -7.62 -3.67 -14.11
C SER A 155 -6.31 -2.85 -14.09
N GLN A 156 -5.77 -2.47 -15.25
CA GLN A 156 -4.54 -1.64 -15.31
C GLN A 156 -4.67 -0.29 -14.60
N THR A 157 -5.87 0.30 -14.61
CA THR A 157 -6.14 1.56 -13.90
C THR A 157 -6.21 1.35 -12.38
N ILE A 158 -6.86 0.27 -11.94
CA ILE A 158 -6.96 -0.11 -10.51
C ILE A 158 -5.59 -0.52 -9.98
N ALA A 159 -4.79 -1.26 -10.76
CA ALA A 159 -3.42 -1.60 -10.44
C ALA A 159 -2.57 -0.33 -10.27
N GLY A 160 -2.56 0.57 -11.26
CA GLY A 160 -1.82 1.83 -11.20
C GLY A 160 -2.20 2.67 -9.98
N MET A 161 -3.49 2.72 -9.65
CA MET A 161 -3.99 3.39 -8.45
C MET A 161 -3.48 2.70 -7.17
N GLY A 162 -3.64 1.39 -7.02
CA GLY A 162 -3.18 0.65 -5.83
C GLY A 162 -1.69 0.80 -5.57
N PHE A 163 -0.85 0.73 -6.61
CA PHE A 163 0.59 0.98 -6.49
C PHE A 163 0.90 2.45 -6.16
N GLY A 164 0.17 3.42 -6.70
CA GLY A 164 0.30 4.82 -6.35
C GLY A 164 0.15 5.06 -4.84
N PHE A 165 -0.89 4.47 -4.22
CA PHE A 165 -1.14 4.59 -2.78
C PHE A 165 -0.03 3.96 -1.91
N LEU A 166 0.56 2.85 -2.37
CA LEU A 166 1.63 2.15 -1.65
C LEU A 166 2.99 2.86 -1.74
N TYR A 167 3.35 3.37 -2.91
CA TYR A 167 4.67 3.98 -3.14
C TYR A 167 4.83 5.36 -2.51
N THR A 168 3.76 6.15 -2.41
CA THR A 168 3.86 7.51 -1.85
C THR A 168 4.37 7.54 -0.39
N ARG A 169 4.28 6.43 0.37
CA ARG A 169 4.82 6.34 1.73
C ARG A 169 6.34 6.16 1.79
N LEU A 170 6.98 5.66 0.73
CA LEU A 170 8.44 5.45 0.68
C LEU A 170 9.22 6.75 0.40
N CYS A 171 8.57 7.76 -0.18
CA CYS A 171 9.19 9.02 -0.57
C CYS A 171 9.02 10.18 0.45
N TRP A 172 8.33 9.97 1.59
CA TRP A 172 8.09 11.01 2.60
C TRP A 172 8.25 10.52 4.04
#